data_AF-Q7AUJ8-F1
#
_entry.id   AF-Q7AUJ8-F1
#
_cell.length_a   1.000
_cell.length_b   1.000
_cell.length_c   1.000
_cell.angle_alpha   90.00
_cell.angle_beta   90.00
_cell.angle_gamma   90.00
#
_symmetry.space_group_name_H-M   'P 1'
#
loop_
_entity.id
_entity.type
_entity.pdbx_description
1 polymer ?
#
loop_
_entity_poly.entity_id
_entity_poly.type
_entity_poly.pdbx_seq_one_letter_code
_entity_poly.pdbx_strand_id
1 'polypeptide(L)'
;MNPFHGRHFQGEIILWAVRWYCKYGISYRELQEMLAERGVNVDHTTIYRWVQRYAPEIEKRLRWYWRNPTDLSSWHIDETYVKVNGRWSYLYRAVDQRGDTIDFYLSSRRNTKSAYCFLGKILNNVKKWQIPQVINTDKAPTYGRALSRLKREGKCPPDLEHRQIKYKNNVIECDHGKLKRIIRATLGFKSMKTAYATIKGIEVMRALRKGQASSFYYGQPQGEVCLINRVFGL
;
A
#
# COMPACT_ATOMS: atom_id res chain seq x y z
N MET A 1 -0.33 22.32 11.37
CA MET A 1 1.10 22.22 11.74
C MET A 1 1.89 21.81 10.50
N ASN A 2 2.90 22.59 10.09
CA ASN A 2 3.68 22.31 8.88
C ASN A 2 4.50 21.01 9.06
N PRO A 3 4.29 19.96 8.24
CA PRO A 3 5.01 18.69 8.37
C PRO A 3 6.53 18.79 8.12
N PHE A 4 6.98 19.88 7.51
CA PHE A 4 8.38 20.15 7.18
C PHE A 4 9.02 21.18 8.11
N HIS A 5 8.36 21.58 9.19
CA HIS A 5 8.94 22.50 10.15
C HIS A 5 10.29 21.96 10.69
N GLY A 6 11.33 22.81 10.70
CA GLY A 6 12.68 22.45 11.12
C GLY A 6 13.47 21.59 10.12
N ARG A 7 13.03 21.46 8.87
CA ARG A 7 13.79 20.76 7.81
C ARG A 7 14.68 21.73 7.06
N HIS A 8 15.91 21.31 6.80
CA HIS A 8 16.89 22.04 6.00
C HIS A 8 16.50 22.14 4.51
N PHE A 9 15.76 21.16 4.00
CA PHE A 9 15.33 21.10 2.61
C PHE A 9 13.85 21.47 2.49
N GLN A 10 13.49 22.11 1.37
CA GLN A 10 12.11 22.43 1.03
C GLN A 10 11.26 21.16 0.99
N GLY A 11 9.99 21.28 1.42
CA GLY A 11 9.07 20.15 1.49
C GLY A 11 8.86 19.46 0.14
N GLU A 12 8.86 20.23 -0.95
CA GLU A 12 8.70 19.69 -2.30
C GLU A 12 9.83 18.74 -2.67
N ILE A 13 11.09 19.11 -2.43
CA ILE A 13 12.28 18.29 -2.69
C ILE A 13 12.20 16.98 -1.90
N ILE A 14 11.81 17.07 -0.63
CA ILE A 14 11.62 15.91 0.23
C ILE A 14 10.55 14.97 -0.35
N LEU A 15 9.40 15.52 -0.77
CA LEU A 15 8.32 14.74 -1.36
C LEU A 15 8.71 14.14 -2.71
N TRP A 16 9.49 14.84 -3.55
CA TRP A 16 10.01 14.30 -4.80
C TRP A 16 10.83 13.04 -4.56
N ALA A 17 11.81 13.13 -3.65
CA ALA A 17 12.67 12.01 -3.30
C ALA A 17 11.86 10.81 -2.80
N VAL A 18 10.94 11.04 -1.86
CA VAL A 18 10.11 9.96 -1.28
C VAL A 18 9.22 9.31 -2.34
N ARG A 19 8.62 10.10 -3.22
CA ARG A 19 7.76 9.59 -4.29
C ARG A 19 8.54 8.82 -5.33
N TRP A 20 9.66 9.35 -5.81
CA TRP A 20 10.47 8.67 -6.81
C TRP A 20 10.96 7.32 -6.31
N TYR A 21 11.43 7.28 -5.06
CA TYR A 21 11.81 6.03 -4.41
C TYR A 21 10.65 5.01 -4.38
N CYS A 22 9.47 5.42 -3.90
CA CYS A 22 8.31 4.53 -3.78
C CYS A 22 7.67 4.15 -5.14
N LYS A 23 7.85 4.96 -6.18
CA LYS A 23 7.18 4.81 -7.49
C LYS A 23 8.01 4.01 -8.50
N TYR A 24 9.33 4.17 -8.49
CA TYR A 24 10.21 3.61 -9.52
C TYR A 24 11.05 2.42 -9.03
N GLY A 25 11.20 2.24 -7.71
CA GLY A 25 12.05 1.17 -7.20
C GLY A 25 13.52 1.41 -7.51
N ILE A 26 13.98 2.63 -7.24
CA ILE A 26 15.39 3.03 -7.31
C ILE A 26 16.04 2.85 -5.95
N SER A 27 17.34 2.65 -5.91
CA SER A 27 18.12 2.63 -4.67
C SER A 27 18.29 4.04 -4.10
N TYR A 28 18.64 4.13 -2.81
CA TYR A 28 18.90 5.44 -2.19
C TYR A 28 20.14 6.15 -2.76
N ARG A 29 21.10 5.39 -3.29
CA ARG A 29 22.32 5.96 -3.90
C ARG A 29 22.05 6.54 -5.27
N GLU A 30 21.34 5.80 -6.12
CA GLU A 30 20.87 6.31 -7.42
C GLU A 30 20.00 7.56 -7.22
N LEU A 31 19.12 7.57 -6.20
CA LEU A 31 18.31 8.75 -5.91
C LEU A 31 19.14 9.94 -5.41
N GLN A 32 20.23 9.71 -4.67
CA GLN A 32 21.17 10.77 -4.30
C GLN A 32 21.84 11.35 -5.55
N GLU A 33 22.29 10.50 -6.49
CA GLU A 33 22.91 10.93 -7.76
C GLU A 33 21.92 11.76 -8.59
N MET A 34 20.68 11.28 -8.76
CA MET A 34 19.62 12.00 -9.48
C MET A 34 19.27 13.36 -8.87
N LEU A 35 19.40 13.52 -7.54
CA LEU A 35 19.18 14.79 -6.86
C LEU A 35 20.40 15.71 -7.00
N ALA A 36 21.61 15.16 -6.96
CA ALA A 36 22.85 15.91 -7.19
C ALA A 36 22.91 16.50 -8.60
N GLU A 37 22.49 15.76 -9.63
CA GLU A 37 22.33 16.26 -11.01
C GLU A 37 21.40 17.48 -11.11
N ARG A 38 20.47 17.63 -10.16
CA ARG A 38 19.53 18.75 -10.06
C ARG A 38 19.99 19.84 -9.08
N GLY A 39 21.25 19.80 -8.64
CA GLY A 39 21.83 20.76 -7.70
C GLY A 39 21.45 20.54 -6.23
N VAL A 40 20.79 19.43 -5.89
CA VAL A 40 20.41 19.09 -4.51
C VAL A 40 21.40 18.09 -3.94
N ASN A 41 22.38 18.58 -3.17
CA ASN A 41 23.34 17.73 -2.48
C ASN A 41 22.74 17.18 -1.17
N VAL A 42 22.39 15.90 -1.14
CA VAL A 42 21.83 15.22 0.02
C VAL A 42 22.37 13.81 0.14
N ASP A 43 22.75 13.40 1.35
CA ASP A 43 23.22 12.04 1.58
C ASP A 43 22.06 11.01 1.55
N HIS A 44 22.33 9.85 0.97
CA HIS A 44 21.40 8.73 0.85
C HIS A 44 20.75 8.30 2.18
N THR A 45 21.43 8.44 3.32
CA THR A 45 20.85 8.15 4.63
C THR A 45 19.80 9.18 5.05
N THR A 46 19.94 10.43 4.60
CA THR A 46 18.94 11.48 4.80
C THR A 46 17.69 11.18 3.98
N ILE A 47 17.85 10.76 2.73
CA ILE A 47 16.74 10.30 1.87
C ILE A 47 16.03 9.10 2.52
N TYR A 48 16.78 8.14 3.06
CA TYR A 48 16.21 7.01 3.82
C TYR A 48 15.34 7.50 4.98
N ARG A 49 15.83 8.44 5.80
CA ARG A 49 15.05 9.02 6.91
C ARG A 49 13.79 9.74 6.41
N TRP A 50 13.84 10.40 5.25
CA TRP A 50 12.66 11.00 4.63
C TRP A 50 11.64 9.94 4.23
N VAL A 51 12.05 8.86 3.56
CA VAL A 51 11.13 7.77 3.20
C VAL A 51 10.48 7.18 4.44
N GLN A 52 11.26 6.89 5.48
CA GLN A 52 10.73 6.32 6.73
C GLN A 52 9.73 7.24 7.44
N ARG A 53 9.90 8.57 7.32
CA ARG A 53 9.00 9.54 7.95
C ARG A 53 7.77 9.84 7.11
N TYR A 54 7.96 10.13 5.82
CA TYR A 54 6.94 10.72 4.98
C TYR A 54 6.16 9.69 4.15
N ALA A 55 6.69 8.51 3.84
CA ALA A 55 5.89 7.48 3.16
C ALA A 55 4.63 7.07 3.96
N PRO A 56 4.71 6.85 5.30
CA PRO A 56 3.52 6.63 6.11
C PRO A 56 2.60 7.85 6.20
N GLU A 57 3.17 9.06 6.21
CA GLU A 57 2.41 10.31 6.31
C GLU A 57 1.62 10.58 5.02
N ILE A 58 2.23 10.33 3.85
CA ILE A 58 1.59 10.34 2.54
C ILE A 58 0.41 9.34 2.55
N GLU A 59 0.62 8.11 3.03
CA GLU A 59 -0.46 7.11 3.10
C GLU A 59 -1.60 7.55 4.01
N LYS A 60 -1.28 8.12 5.17
CA LYS A 60 -2.29 8.62 6.12
C LYS A 60 -3.14 9.72 5.49
N ARG A 61 -2.52 10.70 4.83
CA ARG A 61 -3.20 11.86 4.24
C ARG A 61 -3.98 11.50 2.98
N LEU A 62 -3.42 10.61 2.15
CA LEU A 62 -4.07 10.18 0.92
C LEU A 62 -5.11 9.08 1.10
N ARG A 63 -5.19 8.48 2.29
CA ARG A 63 -6.07 7.34 2.60
C ARG A 63 -7.49 7.49 2.04
N TRP A 64 -8.10 8.66 2.23
CA TRP A 64 -9.47 8.92 1.79
C TRP A 64 -9.63 9.00 0.27
N TYR A 65 -8.57 9.37 -0.46
CA TYR A 65 -8.62 9.61 -1.90
C TYR A 65 -8.50 8.34 -2.74
N TRP A 66 -7.84 7.29 -2.24
CA TRP A 66 -7.63 6.04 -3.00
C TRP A 66 -8.33 4.81 -2.41
N ARG A 67 -8.74 4.83 -1.13
CA ARG A 67 -9.46 3.71 -0.49
C ARG A 67 -10.98 3.83 -0.57
N ASN A 68 -11.50 4.11 -1.77
CA ASN A 68 -12.94 4.03 -2.03
C ASN A 68 -13.19 2.87 -2.99
N PRO A 69 -13.26 1.62 -2.49
CA PRO A 69 -13.68 0.50 -3.32
C PRO A 69 -15.08 0.77 -3.88
N THR A 70 -15.25 0.47 -5.17
CA THR A 70 -16.51 0.65 -5.88
C THR A 70 -17.58 -0.29 -5.29
N ASP A 71 -18.81 0.20 -5.11
CA ASP A 71 -19.89 -0.40 -4.31
C ASP A 71 -20.39 -1.79 -4.76
N LEU A 72 -19.85 -2.39 -5.83
CA LEU A 72 -20.47 -3.54 -6.50
C LEU A 72 -19.50 -4.66 -6.93
N SER A 73 -18.27 -4.71 -6.41
CA SER A 73 -17.25 -5.64 -6.91
C SER A 73 -16.79 -6.67 -5.88
N SER A 74 -16.56 -7.92 -6.33
CA SER A 74 -15.96 -8.95 -5.47
C SER A 74 -14.54 -8.59 -5.10
N TRP A 75 -14.14 -8.85 -3.85
CA TRP A 75 -12.76 -8.63 -3.42
C TRP A 75 -11.90 -9.86 -3.66
N HIS A 76 -10.64 -9.64 -4.00
CA HIS A 76 -9.62 -10.66 -4.12
C HIS A 76 -8.57 -10.44 -3.04
N ILE A 77 -8.37 -11.45 -2.20
CA ILE A 77 -7.46 -11.38 -1.06
C ILE A 77 -6.43 -12.49 -1.19
N ASP A 78 -5.16 -12.10 -1.11
CA ASP A 78 -4.04 -13.03 -1.22
C ASP A 78 -2.82 -12.49 -0.47
N GLU A 79 -1.88 -13.39 -0.16
CA GLU A 79 -0.61 -13.07 0.48
C GLU A 79 0.56 -13.16 -0.49
N THR A 80 1.50 -12.23 -0.35
CA THR A 80 2.75 -12.28 -1.08
C THR A 80 3.97 -12.23 -0.16
N TYR A 81 5.05 -12.87 -0.60
CA TYR A 81 6.29 -12.97 0.17
C TYR A 81 7.14 -11.71 0.01
N VAL A 82 7.61 -11.17 1.13
CA VAL A 82 8.54 -10.04 1.21
C VAL A 82 9.68 -10.40 2.15
N LYS A 83 10.93 -10.13 1.75
CA LYS A 83 12.11 -10.43 2.57
C LYS A 83 12.40 -9.27 3.53
N VAL A 84 12.39 -9.56 4.83
CA VAL A 84 12.65 -8.61 5.92
C VAL A 84 13.69 -9.24 6.87
N ASN A 85 14.80 -8.54 7.08
CA ASN A 85 15.95 -8.97 7.87
C ASN A 85 16.43 -10.39 7.51
N GLY A 86 16.53 -10.68 6.21
CA GLY A 86 16.92 -12.00 5.70
C GLY A 86 15.83 -13.07 5.77
N ARG A 87 14.71 -12.83 6.47
CA ARG A 87 13.61 -13.79 6.66
C ARG A 87 12.40 -13.46 5.78
N TRP A 88 11.69 -14.50 5.34
CA TRP A 88 10.44 -14.30 4.60
C TRP A 88 9.32 -13.85 5.55
N SER A 89 8.65 -12.77 5.16
CA SER A 89 7.45 -12.22 5.77
C SER A 89 6.31 -12.20 4.76
N TYR A 90 5.09 -12.04 5.25
CA TYR A 90 3.86 -12.14 4.47
C TYR A 90 3.18 -10.78 4.40
N LEU A 91 3.02 -10.27 3.19
CA LEU A 91 2.23 -9.08 2.90
C LEU A 91 0.87 -9.52 2.39
N TYR A 92 -0.12 -9.41 3.26
CA TYR A 92 -1.53 -9.61 2.94
C TYR A 92 -2.03 -8.42 2.15
N ARG A 93 -2.76 -8.66 1.06
CA ARG A 93 -3.26 -7.61 0.18
C ARG A 93 -4.68 -7.92 -0.24
N ALA A 94 -5.47 -6.87 -0.43
CA ALA A 94 -6.83 -6.94 -0.92
C ALA A 94 -6.95 -5.99 -2.11
N VAL A 95 -7.47 -6.50 -3.22
CA VAL A 95 -7.80 -5.74 -4.41
C VAL A 95 -9.24 -5.99 -4.81
N ASP A 96 -9.86 -5.04 -5.48
CA ASP A 96 -11.18 -5.25 -6.06
C ASP A 96 -11.09 -5.98 -7.42
N GLN A 97 -12.24 -6.20 -8.06
CA GLN A 97 -12.30 -6.88 -9.37
C GLN A 97 -11.61 -6.08 -10.50
N ARG A 98 -11.51 -4.75 -10.38
CA ARG A 98 -10.80 -3.87 -11.33
C ARG A 98 -9.29 -3.86 -11.08
N GLY A 99 -8.85 -4.45 -9.99
CA GLY A 99 -7.45 -4.47 -9.57
C GLY A 99 -7.06 -3.27 -8.74
N ASP A 100 -8.01 -2.47 -8.25
CA ASP A 100 -7.77 -1.34 -7.35
C ASP A 100 -7.42 -1.83 -5.94
N THR A 101 -6.43 -1.19 -5.31
CA THR A 101 -5.96 -1.61 -3.98
C THR A 101 -6.96 -1.15 -2.93
N ILE A 102 -7.43 -2.07 -2.09
CA ILE A 102 -8.33 -1.80 -0.97
C ILE A 102 -7.50 -1.55 0.29
N ASP A 103 -6.72 -2.55 0.72
CA ASP A 103 -5.81 -2.44 1.84
C ASP A 103 -4.70 -3.50 1.80
N PHE A 104 -3.72 -3.36 2.67
CA PHE A 104 -2.62 -4.28 2.87
C PHE A 104 -2.21 -4.39 4.35
N TYR A 105 -1.57 -5.49 4.71
CA TYR A 105 -1.08 -5.75 6.07
C TYR A 105 0.17 -6.63 6.04
N LEU A 106 1.24 -6.17 6.69
CA LEU A 106 2.49 -6.91 6.76
C LEU A 106 2.56 -7.69 8.06
N SER A 107 2.83 -8.98 7.98
CA SER A 107 3.01 -9.87 9.13
C SER A 107 4.24 -10.75 8.95
N SER A 108 4.91 -11.08 10.05
CA SER A 108 6.02 -12.05 10.03
C SER A 108 5.55 -13.50 9.91
N ARG A 109 4.26 -13.78 10.15
CA ARG A 109 3.71 -15.14 10.20
C ARG A 109 2.47 -15.28 9.31
N ARG A 110 2.39 -16.38 8.58
CA ARG A 110 1.20 -16.82 7.85
C ARG A 110 0.33 -17.68 8.76
N ASN A 111 -0.68 -17.09 9.39
CA ASN A 111 -1.60 -17.81 10.27
C ASN A 111 -2.99 -17.18 10.26
N THR A 112 -3.96 -17.91 10.85
CA THR A 112 -5.35 -17.44 10.97
C THR A 112 -5.46 -16.13 11.75
N LYS A 113 -4.57 -15.87 12.73
CA LYS A 113 -4.55 -14.62 13.50
C LYS A 113 -4.21 -13.43 12.60
N SER A 114 -3.18 -13.53 11.76
CA SER A 114 -2.80 -12.50 10.78
C SER A 114 -3.92 -12.26 9.78
N ALA A 115 -4.53 -13.32 9.24
CA ALA A 115 -5.67 -13.21 8.32
C ALA A 115 -6.87 -12.53 8.99
N TYR A 116 -7.20 -12.89 10.24
CA TYR A 116 -8.25 -12.25 11.03
C TYR A 116 -7.96 -10.77 11.27
N CYS A 117 -6.75 -10.41 11.68
CA CYS A 117 -6.35 -9.02 11.88
C CYS A 117 -6.44 -8.22 10.57
N PHE A 118 -6.04 -8.80 9.44
CA PHE A 118 -6.11 -8.14 8.14
C PHE A 118 -7.56 -7.93 7.69
N LEU A 119 -8.38 -8.98 7.71
CA LEU A 119 -9.80 -8.90 7.34
C LEU A 119 -10.56 -7.94 8.25
N GLY A 120 -10.36 -8.03 9.57
CA GLY A 120 -10.95 -7.11 10.53
C GLY A 120 -10.51 -5.66 10.30
N LYS A 121 -9.24 -5.43 9.97
CA LYS A 121 -8.75 -4.10 9.58
C LYS A 121 -9.49 -3.56 8.35
N ILE A 122 -9.68 -4.37 7.32
CA ILE A 122 -10.38 -3.93 6.11
C ILE A 122 -11.83 -3.59 6.44
N LEU A 123 -12.56 -4.53 7.06
CA LEU A 123 -13.99 -4.39 7.36
C LEU A 123 -14.29 -3.20 8.28
N ASN A 124 -13.40 -2.88 9.22
CA ASN A 124 -13.55 -1.72 10.09
C ASN A 124 -13.26 -0.37 9.40
N ASN A 125 -12.49 -0.38 8.31
CA ASN A 125 -12.10 0.86 7.61
C ASN A 125 -13.01 1.19 6.42
N VAL A 126 -13.80 0.24 5.93
CA VAL A 126 -14.78 0.47 4.87
C VAL A 126 -16.17 0.72 5.45
N LYS A 127 -17.01 1.43 4.71
CA LYS A 127 -18.41 1.59 5.08
C LYS A 127 -19.16 0.28 4.81
N LYS A 128 -20.25 0.03 5.55
CA LYS A 128 -21.00 -1.25 5.45
C LYS A 128 -21.45 -1.58 4.03
N TRP A 129 -21.88 -0.57 3.25
CA TRP A 129 -22.32 -0.74 1.87
C TRP A 129 -21.18 -0.97 0.86
N GLN A 130 -19.94 -0.72 1.25
CA GLN A 130 -18.75 -0.99 0.43
C GLN A 130 -18.23 -2.43 0.62
N ILE A 131 -18.77 -3.16 1.62
CA ILE A 131 -18.41 -4.55 1.84
C ILE A 131 -19.06 -5.38 0.73
N PRO A 132 -18.31 -6.23 0.01
CA PRO A 132 -18.82 -6.96 -1.11
C PRO A 132 -19.67 -8.13 -0.64
N GLN A 133 -20.54 -8.63 -1.51
CA GLN A 133 -21.22 -9.89 -1.30
C GLN A 133 -20.26 -11.09 -1.35
N VAL A 134 -19.12 -10.96 -2.05
CA VAL A 134 -18.20 -12.08 -2.30
C VAL A 134 -16.74 -11.68 -2.02
N ILE A 135 -16.06 -12.47 -1.21
CA ILE A 135 -14.60 -12.45 -1.04
C ILE A 135 -14.00 -13.71 -1.68
N ASN A 136 -13.09 -13.51 -2.62
CA ASN A 136 -12.29 -14.56 -3.24
C ASN A 136 -10.93 -14.65 -2.53
N THR A 137 -10.53 -15.85 -2.12
CA THR A 137 -9.17 -16.11 -1.62
C THR A 137 -8.58 -17.34 -2.28
N ASP A 138 -7.27 -17.56 -2.11
CA ASP A 138 -6.66 -18.86 -2.37
C ASP A 138 -7.25 -19.95 -1.43
N LYS A 139 -7.00 -21.22 -1.74
CA LYS A 139 -7.47 -22.40 -1.00
C LYS A 139 -6.89 -22.54 0.42
N ALA A 140 -6.21 -21.52 0.94
CA ALA A 140 -5.66 -21.53 2.28
C ALA A 140 -6.79 -21.60 3.34
N PRO A 141 -6.75 -22.56 4.29
CA PRO A 141 -7.79 -22.69 5.32
C PRO A 141 -7.79 -21.54 6.34
N THR A 142 -6.75 -20.71 6.34
CA THR A 142 -6.57 -19.56 7.25
C THR A 142 -7.69 -18.53 7.10
N TYR A 143 -8.09 -18.21 5.87
CA TYR A 143 -9.11 -17.21 5.59
C TYR A 143 -10.51 -17.67 5.99
N GLY A 144 -10.87 -18.91 5.68
CA GLY A 144 -12.17 -19.46 6.07
C GLY A 144 -12.38 -19.40 7.58
N ARG A 145 -11.40 -19.86 8.37
CA ARG A 145 -11.46 -19.78 9.84
C ARG A 145 -11.54 -18.34 10.36
N ALA A 146 -10.83 -17.41 9.72
CA ALA A 146 -10.85 -16.00 10.10
C ALA A 146 -12.21 -15.35 9.82
N LEU A 147 -12.81 -15.62 8.64
CA LEU A 147 -14.13 -15.14 8.27
C LEU A 147 -15.23 -15.72 9.15
N SER A 148 -15.22 -17.03 9.42
CA SER A 148 -16.18 -17.65 10.35
C SER A 148 -16.12 -17.03 11.75
N ARG A 149 -14.92 -16.68 12.22
CA ARG A 149 -14.76 -15.96 13.49
C ARG A 149 -15.33 -14.53 13.41
N LEU A 150 -15.02 -13.78 12.35
CA LEU A 150 -15.54 -12.42 12.18
C LEU A 150 -17.07 -12.36 12.06
N LYS A 151 -17.68 -13.35 11.40
CA LYS A 151 -19.14 -13.51 11.34
C LYS A 151 -19.75 -13.77 12.72
N ARG A 152 -19.17 -14.69 13.50
CA ARG A 152 -19.61 -14.97 14.88
C ARG A 152 -19.53 -13.74 15.80
N GLU A 153 -18.53 -12.88 15.58
CA GLU A 153 -18.35 -11.64 16.34
C GLU A 153 -19.20 -10.46 15.80
N GLY A 154 -20.04 -10.67 14.78
CA GLY A 154 -20.87 -9.63 14.18
C GLY A 154 -20.10 -8.54 13.40
N LYS A 155 -18.81 -8.76 13.10
CA LYS A 155 -17.93 -7.81 12.40
C LYS A 155 -17.93 -7.98 10.88
N CYS A 156 -18.46 -9.09 10.40
CA CYS A 156 -18.58 -9.40 8.98
C CYS A 156 -20.04 -9.73 8.67
N PRO A 157 -20.60 -9.21 7.55
CA PRO A 157 -21.96 -9.53 7.16
C PRO A 157 -22.18 -11.06 7.05
N PRO A 158 -23.32 -11.58 7.56
CA PRO A 158 -23.58 -13.02 7.58
C PRO A 158 -23.73 -13.60 6.17
N ASP A 159 -24.27 -12.80 5.25
CA ASP A 159 -24.52 -13.06 3.84
C ASP A 159 -23.24 -13.02 2.97
N LEU A 160 -22.11 -12.52 3.50
CA LEU A 160 -20.86 -12.48 2.76
C LEU A 160 -20.39 -13.89 2.38
N GLU A 161 -20.31 -14.17 1.09
CA GLU A 161 -19.83 -15.45 0.57
C GLU A 161 -18.31 -15.48 0.50
N HIS A 162 -17.72 -16.60 0.96
CA HIS A 162 -16.31 -16.88 0.79
C HIS A 162 -16.13 -17.90 -0.34
N ARG A 163 -15.43 -17.50 -1.41
CA ARG A 163 -15.15 -18.36 -2.56
C ARG A 163 -13.66 -18.65 -2.68
N GLN A 164 -13.31 -19.90 -2.99
CA GLN A 164 -11.93 -20.36 -3.16
C GLN A 164 -11.66 -20.76 -4.61
N ILE A 165 -11.55 -19.78 -5.48
CA ILE A 165 -11.46 -19.98 -6.92
C ILE A 165 -10.08 -19.53 -7.44
N LYS A 166 -9.21 -20.49 -7.76
CA LYS A 166 -7.81 -20.24 -8.18
C LYS A 166 -7.70 -19.31 -9.40
N TYR A 167 -8.48 -19.56 -10.46
CA TYR A 167 -8.38 -18.81 -11.72
C TYR A 167 -8.86 -17.35 -11.62
N LYS A 168 -9.57 -16.98 -10.55
CA LYS A 168 -9.98 -15.59 -10.29
C LYS A 168 -8.90 -14.77 -9.58
N ASN A 169 -7.77 -15.38 -9.17
CA ASN A 169 -6.68 -14.67 -8.49
C ASN A 169 -5.67 -14.02 -9.46
N ASN A 170 -5.82 -14.19 -10.78
CA ASN A 170 -4.89 -13.62 -11.76
C ASN A 170 -4.70 -12.10 -11.61
N VAL A 171 -5.75 -11.38 -11.21
CA VAL A 171 -5.71 -9.92 -10.99
C VAL A 171 -4.74 -9.57 -9.85
N ILE A 172 -4.89 -10.21 -8.69
CA ILE A 172 -4.04 -9.95 -7.53
C ILE A 172 -2.60 -10.48 -7.74
N GLU A 173 -2.44 -11.59 -8.47
CA GLU A 173 -1.14 -12.14 -8.84
C GLU A 173 -0.35 -11.22 -9.79
N CYS A 174 -1.01 -10.66 -10.81
CA CYS A 174 -0.40 -9.66 -11.68
C CYS A 174 0.02 -8.40 -10.89
N ASP A 175 -0.83 -7.97 -9.96
CA ASP A 175 -0.55 -6.82 -9.10
C ASP A 175 0.65 -7.09 -8.17
N HIS A 176 0.79 -8.32 -7.66
CA HIS A 176 1.97 -8.80 -6.92
C HIS A 176 3.26 -8.71 -7.73
N GLY A 177 3.24 -9.09 -9.01
CA GLY A 177 4.42 -9.04 -9.88
C GLY A 177 5.01 -7.63 -9.98
N LYS A 178 4.14 -6.64 -10.19
CA LYS A 178 4.52 -5.21 -10.25
C LYS A 178 5.06 -4.71 -8.90
N LEU A 179 4.45 -5.10 -7.78
CA LEU A 179 4.94 -4.74 -6.43
C LEU A 179 6.33 -5.35 -6.16
N LYS A 180 6.50 -6.64 -6.47
CA LYS A 180 7.78 -7.35 -6.30
C LYS A 180 8.90 -6.74 -7.13
N ARG A 181 8.61 -6.11 -8.26
CA ARG A 181 9.64 -5.41 -9.07
C ARG A 181 10.25 -4.25 -8.27
N ILE A 182 9.40 -3.43 -7.65
CA ILE A 182 9.83 -2.28 -6.83
C ILE A 182 10.56 -2.78 -5.58
N ILE A 183 10.00 -3.76 -4.86
CA ILE A 183 10.60 -4.28 -3.63
C ILE A 183 11.95 -4.96 -3.91
N ARG A 184 12.10 -5.71 -5.01
CA ARG A 184 13.38 -6.38 -5.33
C ARG A 184 14.51 -5.39 -5.53
N ALA A 185 14.25 -4.27 -6.20
CA ALA A 185 15.25 -3.23 -6.40
C ALA A 185 15.69 -2.55 -5.09
N THR A 186 14.85 -2.57 -4.05
CA THR A 186 15.21 -2.09 -2.70
C THR A 186 16.11 -3.04 -1.89
N LEU A 187 16.53 -4.19 -2.45
CA LEU A 187 17.45 -5.18 -1.84
C LEU A 187 16.99 -5.75 -0.48
N GLY A 188 15.69 -5.68 -0.19
CA GLY A 188 15.09 -6.20 1.04
C GLY A 188 15.21 -5.25 2.24
N PHE A 189 14.27 -5.40 3.18
CA PHE A 189 14.18 -4.49 4.32
C PHE A 189 14.99 -4.98 5.52
N LYS A 190 15.49 -4.06 6.36
CA LYS A 190 16.24 -4.42 7.58
C LYS A 190 15.35 -4.71 8.81
N SER A 191 14.14 -4.13 8.88
CA SER A 191 13.23 -4.35 10.00
C SER A 191 11.77 -4.35 9.55
N MET A 192 10.87 -4.94 10.34
CA MET A 192 9.43 -4.92 10.05
C MET A 192 8.85 -3.50 10.05
N LYS A 193 9.31 -2.65 10.98
CA LYS A 193 8.87 -1.25 11.07
C LYS A 193 9.23 -0.50 9.80
N THR A 194 10.46 -0.65 9.34
CA THR A 194 10.96 0.07 8.17
C THR A 194 10.39 -0.48 6.86
N ALA A 195 10.23 -1.80 6.77
CA ALA A 195 9.50 -2.46 5.69
C ALA A 195 8.09 -1.91 5.56
N TYR A 196 7.35 -1.88 6.67
CA TYR A 196 5.96 -1.44 6.64
C TYR A 196 5.82 0.03 6.27
N ALA A 197 6.71 0.90 6.77
CA ALA A 197 6.73 2.31 6.42
C ALA A 197 6.96 2.54 4.91
N THR A 198 7.92 1.83 4.33
CA THR A 198 8.20 1.93 2.89
C THR A 198 7.08 1.34 2.05
N ILE A 199 6.55 0.16 2.42
CA ILE A 199 5.46 -0.51 1.69
C ILE A 199 4.22 0.39 1.64
N LYS A 200 3.92 1.14 2.72
CA LYS A 200 2.84 2.14 2.70
C LYS A 200 2.98 3.14 1.55
N GLY A 201 4.18 3.71 1.38
CA GLY A 201 4.43 4.64 0.28
C GLY A 201 4.34 3.97 -1.09
N ILE A 202 4.89 2.76 -1.23
CA ILE A 202 4.83 2.00 -2.49
C ILE A 202 3.37 1.72 -2.88
N GLU A 203 2.55 1.23 -1.96
CA GLU A 203 1.15 0.92 -2.22
C GLU A 203 0.35 2.17 -2.64
N VAL A 204 0.58 3.31 -1.97
CA VAL A 204 -0.05 4.58 -2.36
C VAL A 204 0.37 4.99 -3.76
N MET A 205 1.68 5.00 -4.07
CA MET A 205 2.14 5.38 -5.41
C MET A 205 1.61 4.43 -6.49
N ARG A 206 1.43 3.14 -6.17
CA ARG A 206 0.79 2.18 -7.08
C ARG A 206 -0.70 2.45 -7.25
N ALA A 207 -1.43 2.76 -6.18
CA ALA A 207 -2.85 3.11 -6.26
C ALA A 207 -3.06 4.38 -7.12
N LEU A 208 -2.22 5.40 -6.94
CA LEU A 208 -2.21 6.60 -7.77
C LEU A 208 -1.92 6.28 -9.24
N ARG A 209 -0.92 5.44 -9.52
CA ARG A 209 -0.57 5.00 -10.88
C ARG A 209 -1.73 4.22 -11.55
N LYS A 210 -2.56 3.52 -10.78
CA LYS A 210 -3.77 2.85 -11.29
C LYS A 210 -4.93 3.81 -11.56
N GLY A 211 -4.82 5.07 -11.16
CA GLY A 211 -5.85 6.08 -11.35
C GLY A 211 -6.90 6.11 -10.25
N GLN A 212 -6.67 5.45 -9.10
CA GLN A 212 -7.65 5.38 -7.99
C GLN A 212 -8.00 6.74 -7.39
N ALA A 213 -7.18 7.77 -7.62
CA ALA A 213 -7.46 9.14 -7.21
C ALA A 213 -7.58 10.11 -8.39
N SER A 214 -7.69 9.60 -9.62
CA SER A 214 -7.73 10.41 -10.85
C SER A 214 -8.85 11.46 -10.86
N SER A 215 -9.99 11.16 -10.24
CA SER A 215 -11.12 12.08 -10.06
C SER A 215 -10.75 13.37 -9.32
N PHE A 216 -9.69 13.35 -8.50
CA PHE A 216 -9.28 14.50 -7.67
C PHE A 216 -8.25 15.42 -8.36
N TYR A 217 -7.73 15.01 -9.52
CA TYR A 217 -6.74 15.76 -10.28
C TYR A 217 -6.94 15.68 -11.79
N TYR A 218 -8.20 15.45 -12.21
CA TYR A 218 -8.57 15.27 -13.62
C TYR A 218 -8.06 16.44 -14.49
N GLY A 219 -7.43 16.12 -15.61
CA GLY A 219 -6.92 17.10 -16.58
C GLY A 219 -5.56 17.75 -16.23
N GLN A 220 -4.93 17.43 -15.10
CA GLN A 220 -3.61 17.99 -14.77
C GLN A 220 -2.45 17.09 -15.23
N PRO A 221 -1.48 17.60 -16.02
CA PRO A 221 -0.31 16.84 -16.49
C PRO A 221 0.53 16.23 -15.35
N GLN A 222 0.43 16.80 -14.14
CA GLN A 222 1.13 16.38 -12.93
C GLN A 222 0.17 16.05 -11.78
N GLY A 223 -1.05 15.59 -12.08
CA GLY A 223 -2.12 15.50 -11.09
C GLY A 223 -1.79 14.75 -9.79
N GLU A 224 -1.01 13.66 -9.86
CA GLU A 224 -0.51 12.96 -8.66
C GLU A 224 0.38 13.86 -7.78
N VAL A 225 1.21 14.70 -8.40
CA VAL A 225 2.11 15.65 -7.71
C VAL A 225 1.27 16.71 -7.02
N CYS A 226 0.34 17.31 -7.76
CA CYS A 226 -0.51 18.38 -7.24
C CYS A 226 -1.38 17.89 -6.09
N LEU A 227 -1.93 16.68 -6.18
CA LEU A 227 -2.68 16.08 -5.07
C LEU A 227 -1.81 15.88 -3.83
N ILE A 228 -0.59 15.34 -4.00
CA ILE A 228 0.34 15.14 -2.88
C ILE A 228 0.76 16.48 -2.27
N ASN A 229 1.16 17.46 -3.06
CA ASN A 229 1.55 18.78 -2.55
C ASN A 229 0.39 19.45 -1.79
N ARG A 230 -0.83 19.41 -2.36
CA ARG A 230 -2.05 19.94 -1.73
C ARG A 230 -2.32 19.33 -0.36
N VAL A 231 -2.24 18.00 -0.21
CA VAL A 231 -2.45 17.38 1.12
C VAL A 231 -1.30 17.67 2.10
N PHE A 232 -0.18 18.20 1.61
CA PHE A 232 0.93 18.69 2.41
C PHE A 232 0.92 20.20 2.67
N GLY A 233 0.00 20.95 2.07
CA GLY A 233 -0.08 22.40 2.17
C GLY A 233 1.05 23.11 1.44
N LEU A 234 1.53 22.51 0.34
CA LEU A 234 2.50 23.05 -0.60
C LEU A 234 1.81 23.44 -1.90
#